data_AF-A0A5K7ZNL3-F1
#
_entry.id   AF-A0A5K7ZNL3-F1
#
_cell.length_a   1.000
_cell.length_b   1.000
_cell.length_c   1.000
_cell.angle_alpha   90.00
_cell.angle_beta   90.00
_cell.angle_gamma   90.00
#
_symmetry.space_group_name_H-M   'P 1'
#
loop_
_entity.id
_entity.type
_entity.pdbx_description
1 polymer ?
#
loop_
_entity_poly.entity_id
_entity_poly.type
_entity_poly.pdbx_seq_one_letter_code
_entity_poly.pdbx_strand_id
1 'polypeptide(L)' 'MKKDIVLTLRVDSEMDQIIRSLAESDERTVAWVTRKLIEEALIARNLLKPKKKG' A
#
# COMPACT_ATOMS: atom_id res chain seq x y z
N MET A 1 -5.71 15.21 18.28
CA MET A 1 -6.66 14.66 17.29
C MET A 1 -5.87 13.90 16.24
N LYS A 2 -6.04 12.57 16.15
CA LYS A 2 -5.41 11.79 15.07
C LYS A 2 -6.00 12.29 13.75
N LYS A 3 -5.18 12.92 12.91
CA LYS A 3 -5.55 13.24 11.54
C LYS A 3 -5.43 11.95 10.76
N ASP A 4 -6.50 11.17 10.71
CA ASP A 4 -6.55 10.02 9.82
C ASP A 4 -6.67 10.57 8.39
N ILE A 5 -5.54 10.61 7.68
CA ILE A 5 -5.51 10.97 6.26
C ILE A 5 -6.07 9.77 5.51
N VAL A 6 -7.25 9.96 4.91
CA VAL A 6 -7.87 8.95 4.04
C VAL A 6 -7.45 9.23 2.60
N LEU A 7 -6.98 8.18 1.90
CA LEU A 7 -6.57 8.25 0.51
C LEU A 7 -7.41 7.27 -0.30
N THR A 8 -8.10 7.77 -1.33
CA THR A 8 -8.87 6.93 -2.26
C THR A 8 -8.03 6.65 -3.49
N LEU A 9 -7.91 5.37 -3.85
CA LEU A 9 -7.16 4.92 -5.02
C LEU A 9 -8.14 4.35 -6.04
N ARG A 10 -7.95 4.72 -7.31
CA ARG A 10 -8.63 4.08 -8.43
C ARG A 10 -7.61 3.23 -9.16
N VAL A 11 -7.95 1.97 -9.33
CA VAL A 11 -7.19 0.97 -10.08
C VAL A 11 -8.16 0.29 -11.04
N ASP A 12 -7.63 -0.33 -12.08
CA ASP A 12 -8.44 -1.21 -12.93
C ASP A 12 -8.86 -2.48 -12.18
N SER A 13 -9.75 -3.25 -12.80
CA SER A 13 -10.29 -4.47 -12.20
C SER A 13 -9.25 -5.57 -12.02
N GLU A 14 -8.25 -5.65 -12.89
CA GLU A 14 -7.19 -6.66 -12.79
C GLU A 14 -6.32 -6.39 -11.56
N MET A 15 -5.92 -5.14 -11.35
CA MET A 15 -5.15 -4.73 -10.20
C MET A 15 -5.93 -4.85 -8.89
N ASP A 16 -7.23 -4.54 -8.86
CA ASP A 16 -8.06 -4.76 -7.66
C ASP A 16 -8.07 -6.24 -7.25
N GLN A 17 -8.20 -7.16 -8.21
CA GLN A 17 -8.17 -8.60 -7.95
C GLN A 17 -6.81 -9.05 -7.40
N ILE A 18 -5.71 -8.61 -8.00
CA ILE A 18 -4.35 -8.94 -7.56
C ILE A 18 -4.12 -8.45 -6.12
N ILE A 19 -4.48 -7.20 -5.82
CA ILE A 19 -4.31 -6.62 -4.48
C ILE A 19 -5.11 -7.40 -3.43
N ARG A 20 -6.35 -7.79 -3.75
CA ARG A 20 -7.19 -8.59 -2.84
C ARG A 20 -6.61 -9.98 -2.61
N SER A 21 -6.16 -10.66 -3.66
CA SER A 21 -5.53 -11.98 -3.56
C SER A 21 -4.26 -11.96 -2.71
N LEU A 22 -3.45 -10.90 -2.82
CA LEU A 22 -2.26 -10.70 -1.98
C LEU A 22 -2.65 -10.46 -0.52
N ALA A 23 -3.67 -9.64 -0.28
CA ALA A 23 -4.17 -9.36 1.06
C ALA A 23 -4.69 -10.62 1.77
N GLU A 24 -5.41 -11.48 1.06
CA GLU A 24 -5.87 -12.77 1.56
C GLU A 24 -4.70 -13.72 1.87
N SER A 25 -3.73 -13.80 0.96
CA SER A 25 -2.58 -14.71 1.10
C SER A 25 -1.66 -14.33 2.28
N ASP A 26 -1.52 -13.04 2.55
CA ASP A 26 -0.66 -12.52 3.62
C ASP A 26 -1.40 -12.32 4.96
N GLU A 27 -2.71 -12.65 5.03
CA GLU A 27 -3.59 -12.35 6.17
C GLU A 27 -3.56 -10.86 6.57
N ARG A 28 -3.56 -9.97 5.58
CA ARG A 28 -3.51 -8.51 5.74
C ARG A 28 -4.77 -7.83 5.21
N THR A 29 -4.97 -6.58 5.61
CA THR A 29 -6.03 -5.76 5.01
C THR A 29 -5.59 -5.24 3.64
N VAL A 30 -6.55 -5.09 2.72
CA VAL A 30 -6.33 -4.44 1.41
C VAL A 30 -5.65 -3.08 1.58
N ALA A 31 -6.06 -2.29 2.58
CA ALA A 31 -5.45 -0.99 2.86
C ALA A 31 -3.97 -1.10 3.26
N TRP A 32 -3.59 -2.11 4.06
CA TRP A 32 -2.21 -2.32 4.46
C TRP A 32 -1.34 -2.74 3.27
N VAL A 33 -1.79 -3.71 2.47
CA VAL A 33 -1.08 -4.19 1.28
C VAL A 33 -0.91 -3.06 0.28
N THR A 34 -1.99 -2.33 -0.03
CA THR A 34 -1.95 -1.21 -0.97
C THR A 34 -0.98 -0.13 -0.51
N ARG A 35 -0.98 0.21 0.78
CA ARG A 35 -0.02 1.14 1.36
C ARG A 35 1.42 0.64 1.18
N LYS A 36 1.67 -0.64 1.41
CA LYS A 36 3.01 -1.24 1.28
C LYS A 36 3.52 -1.20 -0.15
N LEU A 37 2.69 -1.58 -1.11
CA LEU A 37 3.02 -1.50 -2.53
C LEU A 37 3.37 -0.07 -2.95
N ILE A 38 2.60 0.93 -2.49
CA ILE A 38 2.89 2.34 -2.75
C ILE A 38 4.22 2.75 -2.10
N GLU A 39 4.45 2.41 -0.82
CA GLU A 39 5.70 2.72 -0.11
C GLU A 39 6.91 2.15 -0.85
N GLU A 40 6.87 0.87 -1.21
CA GLU A 40 7.95 0.18 -1.92
C GLU A 40 8.20 0.77 -3.30
N ALA A 41 7.14 1.07 -4.05
CA ALA A 41 7.26 1.66 -5.37
C ALA A 41 7.78 3.10 -5.33
N LEU A 42 7.53 3.86 -4.26
CA LEU A 42 8.12 5.19 -4.05
C LEU A 42 9.60 5.09 -3.63
N ILE A 43 9.95 4.13 -2.76
CA ILE A 43 11.33 3.88 -2.35
C ILE A 43 12.18 3.46 -3.55
N ALA A 44 11.69 2.54 -4.37
CA ALA A 44 12.37 2.08 -5.59
C ALA A 44 12.62 3.22 -6.59
N ARG A 45 11.76 4.25 -6.60
CA ARG A 45 11.93 5.47 -7.41
C ARG A 45 12.72 6.57 -6.71
N ASN A 46 13.26 6.31 -5.51
CA ASN A 46 13.95 7.28 -4.66
C ASN A 46 13.09 8.53 -4.32
N LEU A 47 11.76 8.38 -4.33
CA LEU A 47 10.79 9.44 -3.99
C LEU A 47 10.39 9.42 -2.51
N LEU A 48 10.69 8.31 -1.81
CA LEU A 48 10.46 8.16 -0.38
C LEU A 48 11.70 7.56 0.26
N LYS A 49 12.17 8.16 1.36
CA LYS A 49 13.29 7.59 2.13
C LYS A 49 12.79 6.38 2.94
N PRO A 50 13.53 5.25 2.96
CA PRO A 50 13.19 4.13 3.83
C PRO A 50 13.09 4.61 5.27
N LYS A 51 12.01 4.23 5.96
CA LYS A 51 11.87 4.57 7.37
C LYS A 51 12.95 3.82 8.14
N LYS A 52 13.93 4.54 8.71
CA LYS A 52 14.91 3.93 9.65
C LYS A 52 14.11 3.26 10.77
N LYS A 53 14.33 1.96 10.99
CA LYS A 53 13.88 1.29 12.21
C LYS A 53 14.65 1.95 13.35
N GLY A 54 13.95 2.77 14.13
CA GLY A 54 14.43 3.29 15.41
C GLY A 54 14.24 2.26 16.51
#